data_AF-A0A6N7L320-F1
#
_entry.id   AF-A0A6N7L320-F1
#
_cell.length_a   1.000
_cell.length_b   1.000
_cell.length_c   1.000
_cell.angle_alpha   90.00
_cell.angle_beta   90.00
_cell.angle_gamma   90.00
#
_symmetry.space_group_name_H-M   'P 1'
#
loop_
_entity.id
_entity.type
_entity.pdbx_description
1 polymer ?
#
loop_
_entity_poly.entity_id
_entity_poly.type
_entity_poly.pdbx_seq_one_letter_code
_entity_poly.pdbx_strand_id
1 'polypeptide(L)'
;MWQHRAAGQAAPGPSPAAASAPLYAFDGPPPESAYAGAPGIGDELETLIRAQVEVERAAVETEYGQAEHREHLLRWAAVRDRIALQAELPGELREGAERAAAHAADRLQAHDHVWDGQAGPYGPRSPEWDLAEGGRAYVRQEYAAWRAATRRRTP
;
A
#
# COMPACT_ATOMS: atom_id res chain seq x y z
N MET A 1 42.15 -13.98 58.48
CA MET A 1 41.18 -12.86 58.49
C MET A 1 40.86 -12.51 57.05
N TRP A 2 39.58 -12.30 56.81
CA TRP A 2 38.95 -12.04 55.51
C TRP A 2 39.28 -10.65 54.92
N GLN A 3 38.86 -10.49 53.66
CA GLN A 3 38.46 -9.25 52.95
C GLN A 3 39.50 -8.62 52.00
N HIS A 4 39.10 -8.00 50.89
CA HIS A 4 38.06 -8.22 49.87
C HIS A 4 38.48 -7.30 48.70
N ARG A 5 38.16 -7.72 47.47
CA ARG A 5 38.42 -7.04 46.20
C ARG A 5 37.53 -5.79 46.03
N ALA A 6 38.03 -4.73 45.40
CA ALA A 6 37.20 -3.77 44.68
C ALA A 6 37.89 -3.35 43.38
N ALA A 7 37.35 -3.85 42.26
CA ALA A 7 37.62 -3.37 40.92
C ALA A 7 36.65 -2.21 40.62
N GLY A 8 37.19 -1.04 40.26
CA GLY A 8 36.42 0.10 39.76
C GLY A 8 36.21 -0.01 38.25
N GLN A 9 34.97 0.20 37.83
CA GLN A 9 34.40 -0.04 36.51
C GLN A 9 35.02 0.80 35.38
N ALA A 10 35.30 0.13 34.26
CA ALA A 10 35.50 0.79 32.97
C ALA A 10 34.12 1.19 32.39
N ALA A 11 34.04 2.42 31.85
CA ALA A 11 32.85 2.95 31.22
C ALA A 11 32.42 2.11 29.99
N PRO A 12 31.12 1.90 29.75
CA PRO A 12 30.66 1.21 28.56
C PRO A 12 30.88 2.09 27.33
N GLY A 13 31.55 1.55 26.32
CA GLY A 13 31.67 2.16 24.99
C GLY A 13 30.30 2.28 24.31
N PRO A 14 30.16 3.15 23.29
CA PRO A 14 28.89 3.35 22.62
C PRO A 14 28.43 2.04 21.96
N SER A 15 27.22 1.61 22.34
CA SER A 15 26.49 0.50 21.72
C SER A 15 26.39 0.73 20.22
N PRO A 16 26.59 -0.28 19.35
CA PRO A 16 26.39 -0.10 17.93
C PRO A 16 24.93 0.33 17.72
N ALA A 17 24.80 1.51 17.11
CA ALA A 17 23.55 2.16 16.82
C ALA A 17 22.55 1.14 16.27
N ALA A 18 21.40 1.03 16.93
CA ALA A 18 20.20 0.54 16.28
C ALA A 18 20.09 1.30 14.95
N ALA A 19 20.12 0.57 13.84
CA ALA A 19 19.87 1.13 12.53
C ALA A 19 18.60 1.96 12.65
N SER A 20 18.72 3.27 12.40
CA SER A 20 17.61 4.20 12.50
C SER A 20 16.53 3.70 11.55
N ALA A 21 15.47 3.10 12.08
CA ALA A 21 14.24 2.94 11.33
C ALA A 21 13.86 4.35 10.84
N PRO A 22 13.52 4.54 9.55
CA PRO A 22 13.11 5.85 9.08
C PRO A 22 11.88 6.28 9.88
N LEU A 23 11.99 7.39 10.61
CA LEU A 23 11.01 7.86 11.58
C LEU A 23 9.66 8.32 10.96
N TYR A 24 9.44 8.11 9.67
CA TYR A 24 8.27 8.61 8.94
C TYR A 24 7.88 7.72 7.75
N ALA A 25 7.85 6.40 7.91
CA ALA A 25 6.99 5.58 7.07
C ALA A 25 5.65 5.48 7.80
N PHE A 26 4.59 6.09 7.27
CA PHE A 26 3.26 5.80 7.81
C PHE A 26 2.93 4.34 7.48
N ASP A 27 2.90 3.50 8.50
CA ASP A 27 2.49 2.10 8.40
C ASP A 27 0.97 2.04 8.24
N GLY A 28 0.49 2.31 7.01
CA GLY A 28 -0.78 1.74 6.56
C GLY A 28 -0.75 0.21 6.72
N PRO A 29 -1.90 -0.48 6.53
CA PRO A 29 -1.98 -1.90 6.84
C PRO A 29 -0.87 -2.68 6.14
N PRO A 30 -0.16 -3.59 6.86
CA PRO A 30 0.98 -4.30 6.30
C PRO A 30 0.52 -5.14 5.10
N PRO A 31 1.38 -5.30 4.07
CA PRO A 31 0.97 -5.94 2.82
C PRO A 31 0.32 -7.31 2.98
N GLU A 32 0.82 -8.12 3.92
CA GLU A 32 0.33 -9.46 4.22
C GLU A 32 -1.13 -9.42 4.67
N SER A 33 -1.48 -8.41 5.47
CA SER A 33 -2.86 -8.21 5.94
C SER A 33 -3.75 -7.58 4.87
N ALA A 34 -3.24 -6.59 4.13
CA ALA A 34 -4.00 -5.85 3.14
C ALA A 34 -4.41 -6.72 1.95
N TYR A 35 -3.51 -7.60 1.51
CA TYR A 35 -3.73 -8.48 0.37
C TYR A 35 -4.12 -9.91 0.77
N ALA A 36 -4.49 -10.14 2.04
CA ALA A 36 -4.97 -11.43 2.50
C ALA A 36 -6.18 -11.89 1.68
N GLY A 37 -5.99 -13.00 0.94
CA GLY A 37 -7.00 -13.58 0.05
C GLY A 37 -7.24 -12.76 -1.22
N ALA A 38 -6.33 -11.88 -1.63
CA ALA A 38 -6.36 -11.29 -2.96
C ALA A 38 -6.18 -12.39 -4.04
N PRO A 39 -6.79 -12.25 -5.24
CA PRO A 39 -6.58 -13.21 -6.33
C PRO A 39 -5.11 -13.32 -6.75
N GLY A 40 -4.78 -14.36 -7.51
CA GLY A 40 -3.47 -14.46 -8.16
C GLY A 40 -3.21 -13.24 -9.05
N ILE A 41 -1.94 -12.80 -9.16
CA ILE A 41 -1.59 -11.61 -9.97
C ILE A 41 -2.03 -11.82 -11.44
N GLY A 42 -1.82 -13.01 -12.00
CA GLY A 42 -2.22 -13.33 -13.37
C GLY A 42 -3.74 -13.23 -13.59
N ASP A 43 -4.53 -13.89 -12.74
CA ASP A 43 -6.00 -13.91 -12.84
C ASP A 43 -6.60 -12.49 -12.67
N GLU A 44 -6.05 -11.71 -11.74
CA GLU A 44 -6.47 -10.33 -11.50
C GLU A 44 -6.13 -9.45 -12.71
N LEU A 45 -4.93 -9.59 -13.29
CA LEU A 45 -4.55 -8.86 -14.50
C LEU A 45 -5.46 -9.20 -15.69
N GLU A 46 -5.77 -10.49 -15.90
CA GLU A 46 -6.70 -10.89 -16.96
C GLU A 46 -8.07 -10.23 -16.77
N THR A 47 -8.60 -10.25 -15.55
CA THR A 47 -9.88 -9.63 -15.21
C THR A 47 -9.87 -8.13 -15.51
N LEU A 48 -8.84 -7.42 -15.06
CA LEU A 48 -8.69 -5.98 -15.24
C LEU A 48 -8.54 -5.61 -16.72
N ILE A 49 -7.74 -6.35 -17.48
CA ILE A 49 -7.56 -6.09 -18.92
C ILE A 49 -8.88 -6.24 -19.67
N ARG A 50 -9.68 -7.27 -19.36
CA ARG A 50 -11.00 -7.47 -20.00
C ARG A 50 -11.97 -6.33 -19.70
N ALA A 51 -11.97 -5.82 -18.47
CA ALA A 51 -12.90 -4.76 -18.04
C ALA A 51 -12.52 -3.34 -18.49
N GLN A 52 -11.26 -3.11 -18.90
CA GLN A 52 -10.71 -1.76 -19.11
C GLN A 52 -11.57 -0.85 -20.00
N VAL A 53 -11.99 -1.33 -21.17
CA VAL A 53 -12.73 -0.51 -22.15
C VAL A 53 -14.12 -0.16 -21.65
N GLU A 54 -14.79 -1.10 -20.98
CA GLU A 54 -16.15 -0.90 -20.48
C GLU A 54 -16.17 0.10 -19.32
N VAL A 55 -15.21 -0.05 -18.39
CA VAL A 55 -15.05 0.85 -17.24
C VAL A 55 -14.77 2.29 -17.66
N GLU A 56 -13.85 2.50 -18.61
CA GLU A 56 -13.50 3.84 -19.11
C GLU A 56 -14.72 4.53 -19.75
N ARG A 57 -15.58 3.78 -20.44
CA ARG A 57 -16.81 4.32 -21.03
C ARG A 57 -17.84 4.65 -19.96
N ALA A 58 -18.07 3.74 -19.02
CA ALA A 58 -19.07 3.91 -17.96
C ALA A 58 -18.77 5.12 -17.06
N ALA A 59 -17.48 5.39 -16.77
CA ALA A 59 -17.04 6.51 -15.94
C ALA A 59 -17.55 7.87 -16.43
N VAL A 60 -17.63 8.07 -17.75
CA VAL A 60 -18.05 9.34 -18.35
C VAL A 60 -19.57 9.55 -18.22
N GLU A 61 -20.33 8.47 -18.03
CA GLU A 61 -21.77 8.46 -18.25
C GLU A 61 -22.60 8.52 -16.95
N THR A 62 -22.09 8.00 -15.82
CA THR A 62 -22.89 7.85 -14.58
C THR A 62 -22.07 7.83 -13.28
N GLU A 63 -22.72 8.11 -12.14
CA GLU A 63 -22.14 7.92 -10.79
C GLU A 63 -21.77 6.46 -10.52
N TYR A 64 -22.59 5.51 -10.98
CA TYR A 64 -22.30 4.08 -10.89
C TYR A 64 -21.01 3.72 -11.66
N GLY A 65 -20.83 4.30 -12.85
CA GLY A 65 -19.60 4.16 -13.63
C GLY A 65 -18.37 4.76 -12.96
N GLN A 66 -18.52 5.83 -12.18
CA GLN A 66 -17.42 6.37 -11.36
C GLN A 66 -17.02 5.40 -10.24
N ALA A 67 -17.98 4.71 -9.61
CA ALA A 67 -17.67 3.69 -8.61
C ALA A 67 -16.94 2.48 -9.23
N GLU A 68 -17.35 2.01 -10.40
CA GLU A 68 -16.65 0.94 -11.14
C GLU A 68 -15.25 1.38 -11.57
N HIS A 69 -15.09 2.61 -12.04
CA HIS A 69 -13.78 3.17 -12.38
C HIS A 69 -12.87 3.26 -11.18
N ARG A 70 -13.37 3.73 -10.04
CA ARG A 70 -12.61 3.76 -8.80
C ARG A 70 -12.15 2.37 -8.38
N GLU A 71 -13.06 1.38 -8.40
CA GLU A 71 -12.70 -0.01 -8.09
C GLU A 71 -11.60 -0.52 -9.03
N HIS A 72 -11.74 -0.22 -10.32
CA HIS A 72 -10.76 -0.63 -11.33
C HIS A 72 -9.37 -0.02 -11.09
N LEU A 73 -9.30 1.29 -10.78
CA LEU A 73 -8.06 1.97 -10.39
C LEU A 73 -7.45 1.35 -9.14
N LEU A 74 -8.27 1.10 -8.11
CA LEU A 74 -7.82 0.50 -6.86
C LEU A 74 -7.21 -0.88 -7.07
N ARG A 75 -7.88 -1.74 -7.83
CA ARG A 75 -7.42 -3.10 -8.11
C ARG A 75 -6.14 -3.09 -8.96
N TRP A 76 -6.04 -2.19 -9.94
CA TRP A 76 -4.81 -1.98 -10.71
C TRP A 76 -3.63 -1.48 -9.86
N ALA A 77 -3.89 -0.58 -8.91
CA ALA A 77 -2.87 -0.07 -7.99
C ALA A 77 -2.41 -1.19 -7.03
N ALA A 78 -3.34 -1.97 -6.50
CA ALA A 78 -3.04 -3.11 -5.63
C ALA A 78 -2.19 -4.18 -6.32
N VAL A 79 -2.46 -4.50 -7.59
CA VAL A 79 -1.63 -5.44 -8.35
C VAL A 79 -0.20 -4.92 -8.51
N ARG A 80 -0.02 -3.64 -8.83
CA ARG A 80 1.31 -3.05 -9.00
C ARG A 80 2.07 -2.97 -7.69
N ASP A 81 1.40 -2.64 -6.58
CA ASP A 81 2.02 -2.69 -5.25
C ASP A 81 2.51 -4.10 -4.91
N ARG A 82 1.68 -5.13 -5.17
CA ARG A 82 2.05 -6.53 -4.94
C ARG A 82 3.22 -7.00 -5.80
N ILE A 83 3.32 -6.53 -7.05
CA ILE A 83 4.48 -6.79 -7.90
C ILE A 83 5.73 -6.11 -7.32
N ALA A 84 5.64 -4.84 -6.92
CA ALA A 84 6.76 -4.11 -6.33
C ALA A 84 7.28 -4.76 -5.02
N LEU A 85 6.42 -5.45 -4.27
CA LEU A 85 6.78 -6.18 -3.06
C LEU A 85 7.48 -7.53 -3.32
N GLN A 86 7.60 -8.00 -4.56
CA GLN A 86 8.25 -9.27 -4.85
C GLN A 86 9.75 -9.20 -4.57
N ALA A 87 10.19 -9.95 -3.56
CA ALA A 87 11.58 -9.96 -3.08
C ALA A 87 12.59 -10.40 -4.16
N GLU A 88 12.17 -11.20 -5.13
CA GLU A 88 13.04 -11.81 -6.15
C GLU A 88 13.27 -10.93 -7.39
N LEU A 89 12.70 -9.72 -7.44
CA LEU A 89 12.88 -8.85 -8.61
C LEU A 89 14.35 -8.41 -8.79
N PRO A 90 14.93 -8.54 -9.99
CA PRO A 90 16.20 -7.91 -10.35
C PRO A 90 16.15 -6.38 -10.16
N GLY A 91 17.30 -5.74 -9.90
CA GLY A 91 17.38 -4.32 -9.52
C GLY A 91 16.57 -3.36 -10.41
N GLU A 92 16.79 -3.37 -11.73
CA GLU A 92 16.07 -2.49 -12.66
C GLU A 92 14.56 -2.79 -12.72
N LEU A 93 14.18 -4.07 -12.62
CA LEU A 93 12.78 -4.48 -12.59
C LEU A 93 12.09 -4.08 -11.29
N ARG A 94 12.80 -4.14 -10.16
CA ARG A 94 12.32 -3.67 -8.85
C ARG A 94 12.02 -2.18 -8.90
N GLU A 95 12.97 -1.37 -9.35
CA GLU A 95 12.78 0.07 -9.46
C GLU A 95 11.63 0.43 -10.43
N GLY A 96 11.53 -0.29 -11.55
CA GLY A 96 10.42 -0.14 -12.49
C GLY A 96 9.07 -0.45 -11.84
N ALA A 97 8.99 -1.52 -11.05
CA ALA A 97 7.78 -1.92 -10.34
C ALA A 97 7.41 -0.92 -9.23
N GLU A 98 8.37 -0.42 -8.46
CA GLU A 98 8.17 0.59 -7.43
C GLU A 98 7.61 1.90 -8.03
N ARG A 99 8.21 2.38 -9.13
CA ARG A 99 7.71 3.57 -9.84
C ARG A 99 6.30 3.35 -10.39
N ALA A 100 6.02 2.17 -10.96
CA ALA A 100 4.69 1.85 -11.47
C ALA A 100 3.64 1.77 -10.35
N ALA A 101 4.00 1.25 -9.18
CA ALA A 101 3.14 1.20 -8.00
C ALA A 101 2.85 2.61 -7.46
N ALA A 102 3.88 3.45 -7.31
CA ALA A 102 3.73 4.83 -6.89
C ALA A 102 2.81 5.61 -7.85
N HIS A 103 3.05 5.53 -9.16
CA HIS A 103 2.21 6.21 -10.13
C HIS A 103 0.74 5.74 -10.11
N ALA A 104 0.50 4.45 -9.87
CA ALA A 104 -0.86 3.93 -9.76
C ALA A 104 -1.55 4.37 -8.47
N ALA A 105 -0.81 4.50 -7.37
CA ALA A 105 -1.31 5.08 -6.13
C ALA A 105 -1.72 6.55 -6.34
N ASP A 106 -0.86 7.35 -6.98
CA ASP A 106 -1.15 8.75 -7.28
C ASP A 106 -2.43 8.90 -8.12
N ARG A 107 -2.63 8.03 -9.12
CA ARG A 107 -3.83 8.03 -9.95
C ARG A 107 -5.10 7.75 -9.15
N LEU A 108 -5.07 6.75 -8.25
CA LEU A 108 -6.19 6.46 -7.37
C LEU A 108 -6.46 7.63 -6.43
N GLN A 109 -5.42 8.15 -5.77
CA GLN A 109 -5.56 9.24 -4.82
C GLN A 109 -6.06 10.52 -5.50
N ALA A 110 -5.58 10.85 -6.69
CA ALA A 110 -6.07 11.98 -7.48
C ALA A 110 -7.55 11.82 -7.87
N HIS A 111 -7.96 10.62 -8.28
CA HIS A 111 -9.36 10.32 -8.53
C HIS A 111 -10.20 10.57 -7.27
N ASP A 112 -9.74 10.06 -6.13
CA ASP A 112 -10.45 10.14 -4.86
C ASP A 112 -10.47 11.56 -4.27
N HIS A 113 -9.46 12.38 -4.57
CA HIS A 113 -9.48 13.81 -4.26
C HIS A 113 -10.60 14.56 -4.99
N VAL A 114 -10.86 14.20 -6.25
CA VAL A 114 -11.86 14.86 -7.10
C VAL A 114 -13.27 14.40 -6.71
N TRP A 115 -13.44 13.10 -6.45
CA TRP A 115 -14.75 12.48 -6.25
C TRP A 115 -15.07 12.14 -4.79
N ASP A 116 -14.24 12.61 -3.85
CA ASP A 116 -14.35 12.33 -2.40
C ASP A 116 -14.45 10.82 -2.09
N GLY A 117 -13.68 10.02 -2.83
CA GLY A 117 -13.66 8.57 -2.73
C GLY A 117 -12.87 8.08 -1.53
N GLN A 118 -13.47 7.23 -0.70
CA GLN A 118 -12.81 6.65 0.46
C GLN A 118 -13.52 5.38 0.93
N ALA A 119 -12.75 4.34 1.21
CA ALA A 119 -13.21 3.09 1.81
C ALA A 119 -12.61 2.88 3.21
N GLY A 120 -11.37 3.28 3.44
CA GLY A 120 -10.68 3.13 4.72
C GLY A 120 -10.84 4.30 5.68
N PRO A 121 -10.16 4.27 6.85
CA PRO A 121 -10.30 5.31 7.88
C PRO A 121 -9.65 6.65 7.54
N TYR A 122 -8.55 6.66 6.79
CA TYR A 122 -7.83 7.89 6.42
C TYR A 122 -8.19 8.31 4.99
N GLY A 123 -8.68 9.54 4.82
CA GLY A 123 -9.13 10.04 3.51
C GLY A 123 -7.99 10.39 2.55
N PRO A 124 -8.28 10.64 1.26
CA PRO A 124 -7.25 10.94 0.25
C PRO A 124 -6.41 12.18 0.56
N ARG A 125 -6.92 13.11 1.39
CA ARG A 125 -6.24 14.36 1.82
C ARG A 125 -5.44 14.23 3.12
N SER A 126 -5.24 13.01 3.62
CA SER A 126 -4.50 12.79 4.86
C SER A 126 -3.01 13.13 4.68
N PRO A 127 -2.40 13.93 5.58
CA PRO A 127 -0.97 14.26 5.51
C PRO A 127 -0.06 13.04 5.67
N GLU A 128 -0.58 11.93 6.19
CA GLU A 128 0.09 10.63 6.30
C GLU A 128 0.57 10.10 4.94
N TRP A 129 -0.09 10.50 3.84
CA TRP A 129 0.24 10.07 2.49
C TRP A 129 1.41 10.85 1.85
N ASP A 130 1.74 12.02 2.40
CA ASP A 130 2.87 12.85 1.91
C ASP A 130 4.25 12.29 2.31
N LEU A 131 4.25 11.23 3.13
CA LEU A 131 5.45 10.53 3.56
C LEU A 131 5.97 9.57 2.48
N ALA A 132 7.24 9.18 2.59
CA ALA A 132 7.80 8.14 1.73
C ALA A 132 6.97 6.85 1.85
N GLU A 133 6.62 6.25 0.70
CA GLU A 133 5.72 5.08 0.61
C GLU A 133 4.25 5.34 1.01
N GLY A 134 3.88 6.57 1.37
CA GLY A 134 2.54 6.94 1.83
C GLY A 134 1.43 6.61 0.82
N GLY A 135 1.65 6.88 -0.46
CA GLY A 135 0.70 6.48 -1.52
C GLY A 135 0.48 4.96 -1.60
N ARG A 136 1.53 4.15 -1.37
CA ARG A 136 1.38 2.68 -1.35
C ARG A 136 0.64 2.20 -0.10
N ALA A 137 0.88 2.84 1.04
CA ALA A 137 0.11 2.62 2.26
C ALA A 137 -1.38 2.97 2.09
N TYR A 138 -1.69 4.04 1.38
CA TYR A 138 -3.06 4.42 1.00
C TYR A 138 -3.74 3.32 0.17
N VAL A 139 -3.08 2.81 -0.88
CA VAL A 139 -3.61 1.71 -1.70
C VAL A 139 -3.93 0.47 -0.85
N ARG A 140 -3.03 0.10 0.07
CA ARG A 140 -3.24 -1.07 0.97
C ARG A 140 -4.46 -0.87 1.86
N GLN A 141 -4.64 0.32 2.43
CA GLN A 141 -5.82 0.64 3.21
C GLN A 141 -7.10 0.48 2.39
N GLU A 142 -7.15 1.16 1.25
CA GLU A 142 -8.35 1.21 0.44
C GLU A 142 -8.73 -0.18 -0.08
N TYR A 143 -7.72 -0.99 -0.45
CA TYR A 143 -7.94 -2.35 -0.92
C TYR A 143 -8.47 -3.26 0.19
N ALA A 144 -7.88 -3.18 1.39
CA ALA A 144 -8.32 -3.97 2.54
C ALA A 144 -9.77 -3.65 2.92
N ALA A 145 -10.12 -2.35 2.95
CA ALA A 145 -11.46 -1.89 3.26
C ALA A 145 -12.48 -2.31 2.19
N TRP A 146 -12.15 -2.13 0.90
CA TRP A 146 -12.99 -2.58 -0.22
C TRP A 146 -13.25 -4.09 -0.16
N ARG A 147 -12.21 -4.92 0.01
CA ARG A 147 -12.36 -6.37 0.14
C ARG A 147 -13.27 -6.76 1.31
N ALA A 148 -13.09 -6.11 2.46
CA ALA A 148 -13.91 -6.37 3.63
C ALA A 148 -15.39 -6.00 3.39
N ALA A 149 -15.66 -4.90 2.69
CA ALA A 149 -17.00 -4.50 2.32
C ALA A 149 -17.64 -5.47 1.31
N THR A 150 -16.90 -5.91 0.28
CA THR A 150 -17.40 -6.84 -0.74
C THR A 150 -17.74 -8.20 -0.16
N ARG A 151 -16.91 -8.74 0.76
CA ARG A 151 -17.21 -10.01 1.45
C ARG A 151 -18.50 -9.95 2.26
N ARG A 152 -18.86 -8.79 2.83
CA ARG A 152 -20.12 -8.62 3.58
C ARG A 152 -21.35 -8.55 2.69
N ARG A 153 -21.18 -8.28 1.39
CA ARG A 153 -22.28 -8.18 0.41
C ARG A 153 -22.61 -9.53 -0.24
N THR A 154 -21.73 -10.52 -0.14
CA THR A 154 -21.97 -11.89 -0.63
C THR A 154 -22.48 -12.75 0.54
N PRO A 155 -23.75 -13.22 0.52
CA PRO A 155 -24.31 -14.08 1.57
C PRO A 155 -23.70 -15.49 1.59
#